data_AF-A0A5J6QSA7-F1
#
_entry.id   AF-A0A5J6QSA7-F1
#
_cell.length_a   1.000
_cell.length_b   1.000
_cell.length_c   1.000
_cell.angle_alpha   90.00
_cell.angle_beta   90.00
_cell.angle_gamma   90.00
#
_symmetry.space_group_name_H-M   'P 1'
#
loop_
_entity.id
_entity.type
_entity.pdbx_description
1 polymer ?
#
loop_
_entity_poly.entity_id
_entity_poly.type
_entity_poly.pdbx_seq_one_letter_code
_entity_poly.pdbx_strand_id
1 'polypeptide(L)'
;MKAILKSIDMNGLVGFDDFQPEDEKDFGVWLTVQVGPDDQDGGHLFQIFICTPNWLKKECLSLGAVWGRHMLIVCEYDRGLIVKSISKYIESCTGDDFWGGAQKISRIGAWEFEDYQP
;
A
#
# COMPACT_ATOMS: atom_id res chain seq x y z
N MET A 1 16.71 -6.23 12.25
CA MET A 1 16.71 -5.63 10.90
C MET A 1 15.52 -4.69 10.79
N LYS A 2 15.67 -3.49 10.22
CA LYS A 2 14.55 -2.54 10.07
C LYS A 2 14.06 -2.60 8.61
N ALA A 3 12.78 -2.88 8.41
CA ALA A 3 12.17 -2.76 7.09
C ALA A 3 11.90 -1.27 6.79
N ILE A 4 12.20 -0.85 5.57
CA ILE A 4 11.95 0.51 5.08
C ILE A 4 11.22 0.48 3.75
N LEU A 5 10.42 1.52 3.51
CA LEU A 5 9.87 1.80 2.20
C LEU A 5 10.99 2.24 1.27
N LYS A 6 11.20 1.54 0.16
CA LYS A 6 12.24 1.83 -0.84
C LYS A 6 11.71 2.65 -2.01
N SER A 7 10.53 2.29 -2.51
CA SER A 7 9.89 2.97 -3.62
C SER A 7 8.38 2.80 -3.58
N ILE A 8 7.69 3.70 -4.26
CA ILE A 8 6.25 3.64 -4.53
C ILE A 8 6.06 3.90 -6.02
N ASP A 9 5.27 3.07 -6.67
CA ASP A 9 4.84 3.25 -8.05
C ASP A 9 3.36 2.89 -8.21
N MET A 10 2.82 3.17 -9.39
CA MET A 10 1.43 2.88 -9.76
C MET A 10 1.32 1.78 -10.81
N ASN A 11 2.44 1.20 -11.26
CA ASN A 11 2.54 0.32 -12.44
C ASN A 11 1.83 0.87 -13.69
N GLY A 12 1.74 2.20 -13.81
CA GLY A 12 1.02 2.89 -14.87
C GLY A 12 1.91 3.79 -15.72
N LEU A 13 1.30 4.47 -16.69
CA LEU A 13 1.96 5.47 -17.53
C LEU A 13 2.33 6.75 -16.76
N VAL A 14 1.60 7.04 -15.68
CA VAL A 14 1.83 8.18 -14.81
C VAL A 14 2.47 7.68 -13.52
N GLY A 15 3.58 8.30 -13.11
CA GLY A 15 4.24 7.99 -11.85
C GLY A 15 3.47 8.55 -10.66
N PHE A 16 3.72 8.00 -9.47
CA PHE A 16 3.05 8.46 -8.25
C PHE A 16 3.34 9.92 -7.89
N ASP A 17 4.51 10.43 -8.26
CA ASP A 17 4.86 11.84 -8.06
C ASP A 17 4.02 12.81 -8.90
N ASP A 18 3.55 12.35 -10.06
CA ASP A 18 2.80 13.16 -11.04
C ASP A 18 1.29 12.85 -11.03
N PHE A 19 0.86 11.88 -10.22
CA PHE A 19 -0.54 11.48 -10.16
C PHE A 19 -1.37 12.52 -9.41
N GLN A 20 -2.50 12.86 -10.03
CA GLN A 20 -3.54 13.69 -9.44
C GLN A 20 -4.90 13.07 -9.82
N PRO A 21 -5.75 12.69 -8.84
CA PRO A 21 -7.09 12.22 -9.15
C PRO A 21 -7.98 13.36 -9.66
N GLU A 22 -9.02 13.02 -10.41
CA GLU A 22 -10.01 14.00 -10.87
C GLU A 22 -10.79 14.64 -9.71
N ASP A 23 -11.07 13.87 -8.65
CA ASP A 23 -11.65 14.33 -7.39
C ASP A 23 -10.81 13.78 -6.22
N GLU A 24 -10.14 14.69 -5.50
CA GLU A 24 -9.30 14.34 -4.34
C GLU A 24 -10.10 13.67 -3.22
N LYS A 25 -11.42 13.90 -3.13
CA LYS A 25 -12.28 13.33 -2.09
C LYS A 25 -13.01 12.08 -2.56
N ASP A 26 -12.85 11.67 -3.81
CA ASP A 26 -13.55 10.54 -4.40
C ASP A 26 -12.69 9.82 -5.43
N PHE A 27 -11.71 9.05 -4.95
CA PHE A 27 -10.82 8.26 -5.79
C PHE A 27 -10.47 6.90 -5.18
N GLY A 28 -9.99 6.02 -6.04
CA GLY A 28 -9.42 4.73 -5.69
C GLY A 28 -8.27 4.39 -6.65
N VAL A 29 -7.13 3.97 -6.13
CA VAL A 29 -5.94 3.65 -6.94
C VAL A 29 -5.05 2.61 -6.29
N TRP A 30 -4.46 1.74 -7.10
CA TRP A 30 -3.46 0.77 -6.63
C TRP A 30 -2.07 1.41 -6.62
N LEU A 31 -1.36 1.22 -5.51
CA LEU A 31 0.07 1.50 -5.40
C LEU A 31 0.82 0.19 -5.21
N THR A 32 1.95 0.06 -5.89
CA THR A 32 2.95 -0.96 -5.59
C THR A 32 4.03 -0.31 -4.75
N VAL A 33 4.34 -0.93 -3.62
CA VAL A 33 5.36 -0.47 -2.70
C VAL A 33 6.46 -1.51 -2.59
N GLN A 34 7.70 -1.08 -2.76
CA GLN A 34 8.84 -1.94 -2.53
C GLN A 34 9.31 -1.75 -1.09
N VAL A 35 9.40 -2.86 -0.35
CA VAL A 35 9.83 -2.87 1.05
C VAL A 35 11.01 -3.80 1.20
N GLY A 36 12.09 -3.32 1.81
CA GLY A 36 13.29 -4.12 2.01
C GLY A 36 14.09 -3.68 3.24
N PRO A 37 15.19 -4.37 3.54
CA PRO A 37 16.14 -3.97 4.58
C PRO A 37 16.72 -2.57 4.31
N ASP A 38 17.12 -1.85 5.36
CA ASP A 38 17.76 -0.54 5.24
C ASP A 38 19.21 -0.60 4.73
N ASP A 39 19.83 -1.79 4.76
CA ASP A 39 21.23 -2.04 4.39
C ASP A 39 21.42 -2.73 3.02
N GLN A 40 20.34 -2.99 2.27
CA GLN A 40 20.38 -3.68 0.96
C GLN A 40 19.56 -2.90 -0.07
N ASP A 41 19.87 -3.01 -1.36
CA ASP A 41 19.09 -2.33 -2.40
C ASP A 41 17.76 -3.04 -2.69
N GLY A 42 17.74 -4.37 -2.56
CA GLY A 42 16.58 -5.20 -2.88
C GLY A 42 15.45 -5.14 -1.86
N GLY A 43 14.24 -5.46 -2.31
CA GLY A 43 13.06 -5.57 -1.47
C GLY A 43 11.96 -6.32 -2.19
N HIS A 44 10.90 -6.60 -1.46
CA HIS A 44 9.72 -7.29 -1.95
C HIS A 44 8.61 -6.32 -2.30
N LEU A 45 7.75 -6.73 -3.22
CA LEU A 45 6.63 -5.92 -3.70
C LEU A 45 5.35 -6.23 -2.94
N PHE A 46 4.65 -5.16 -2.53
CA PHE A 46 3.33 -5.22 -1.91
C PHE A 46 2.38 -4.28 -2.64
N GLN A 47 1.18 -4.73 -2.98
CA GLN A 47 0.15 -3.89 -3.56
C GLN A 47 -0.85 -3.41 -2.51
N ILE A 48 -1.05 -2.10 -2.42
CA ILE A 48 -1.98 -1.45 -1.49
C ILE A 48 -2.96 -0.62 -2.30
N PHE A 49 -4.26 -0.79 -2.04
CA PHE A 49 -5.29 0.02 -2.65
C PHE A 49 -5.58 1.26 -1.79
N ILE A 50 -5.33 2.44 -2.34
CA ILE A 50 -5.61 3.72 -1.69
C ILE A 50 -6.97 4.19 -2.13
N CYS A 51 -7.87 4.49 -1.21
CA CYS A 51 -9.19 5.00 -1.57
C CYS A 51 -9.76 5.98 -0.54
N THR A 52 -10.79 6.73 -0.95
CA THR A 52 -11.53 7.59 -0.03
C THR A 52 -12.81 6.93 0.48
N PRO A 53 -13.36 7.39 1.63
CA PRO A 53 -14.67 6.94 2.09
C PRO A 53 -15.80 7.14 1.08
N ASN A 54 -15.75 8.20 0.26
CA ASN A 54 -16.75 8.43 -0.78
C ASN A 54 -16.68 7.37 -1.87
N TRP A 55 -15.46 7.04 -2.34
CA TRP A 55 -15.26 5.98 -3.30
C TRP A 55 -15.77 4.65 -2.75
N LEU A 56 -15.37 4.30 -1.52
CA LEU A 56 -15.77 3.05 -0.90
C LEU A 56 -17.29 2.96 -0.70
N LYS A 57 -17.94 4.07 -0.32
CA LYS A 57 -19.40 4.15 -0.20
C LYS A 57 -20.07 3.91 -1.55
N LYS A 58 -19.58 4.53 -2.63
CA LYS A 58 -20.12 4.35 -3.99
C LYS A 58 -20.01 2.90 -4.43
N GLU A 59 -18.84 2.28 -4.23
CA GLU A 59 -18.62 0.87 -4.58
C GLU A 59 -19.50 -0.07 -3.77
N CYS A 60 -19.62 0.14 -2.45
CA CYS A 60 -20.53 -0.66 -1.62
C CYS A 60 -22.00 -0.53 -2.05
N LEU A 61 -22.45 0.66 -2.43
CA LEU A 61 -23.81 0.87 -2.92
C LEU A 61 -24.04 0.23 -4.29
N SER A 62 -23.02 0.23 -5.15
CA SER A 62 -23.06 -0.33 -6.51
C SER A 62 -23.02 -1.86 -6.51
N LEU A 63 -22.07 -2.44 -5.76
CA LEU A 63 -21.77 -3.87 -5.75
C LEU A 63 -22.48 -4.64 -4.62
N GLY A 64 -23.04 -3.93 -3.63
CA GLY A 64 -23.66 -4.51 -2.44
C GLY A 64 -22.69 -4.94 -1.34
N ALA A 65 -21.42 -5.17 -1.66
CA ALA A 65 -20.34 -5.44 -0.71
C ALA A 65 -18.96 -5.18 -1.34
N VAL A 66 -17.96 -4.87 -0.52
CA VAL A 66 -16.56 -4.69 -0.93
C VAL A 66 -15.64 -5.35 0.11
N TRP A 67 -14.62 -6.07 -0.35
CA TRP A 67 -13.57 -6.60 0.50
C TRP A 67 -12.61 -5.48 0.92
N GLY A 68 -12.46 -5.23 2.22
CA GLY A 68 -11.59 -4.15 2.74
C GLY A 68 -10.10 -4.52 2.90
N ARG A 69 -9.70 -5.75 2.56
CA ARG A 69 -8.33 -6.21 2.75
C ARG A 69 -7.38 -5.48 1.79
N HIS A 70 -6.19 -5.13 2.29
CA HIS A 70 -5.16 -4.39 1.56
C HIS A 70 -5.56 -2.97 1.12
N MET A 71 -6.50 -2.34 1.86
CA MET A 71 -6.93 -0.96 1.61
C MET A 71 -6.39 0.01 2.64
N LEU A 72 -5.85 1.14 2.19
CA LEU A 72 -5.60 2.33 3.01
C LEU A 72 -6.64 3.39 2.66
N ILE A 73 -7.55 3.65 3.62
CA ILE A 73 -8.63 4.62 3.44
C ILE A 73 -8.16 6.00 3.93
N VAL A 74 -8.13 6.99 3.04
CA VAL A 74 -7.72 8.38 3.32
C VAL A 74 -8.90 9.34 3.10
N CYS A 75 -8.98 10.42 3.87
CA CYS A 75 -10.11 11.37 3.76
C CYS A 75 -10.14 12.10 2.41
N GLU A 76 -8.95 12.42 1.88
CA GLU A 76 -8.73 13.06 0.59
C GLU A 76 -7.34 12.69 0.07
N TYR A 77 -7.06 13.03 -1.19
CA TYR A 77 -5.75 12.80 -1.79
C TYR A 77 -4.73 13.75 -1.17
N ASP A 78 -3.87 13.19 -0.33
CA ASP A 78 -2.67 13.84 0.18
C ASP A 78 -1.52 12.84 0.02
N ARG A 79 -0.70 13.07 -1.02
CA ARG A 79 0.46 12.23 -1.33
C ARG A 79 1.40 12.11 -0.14
N GLY A 80 1.65 13.20 0.59
CA GLY A 80 2.53 13.20 1.76
C GLY A 80 1.97 12.36 2.91
N LEU A 81 0.67 12.46 3.17
CA LEU A 81 -0.02 11.64 4.17
C LEU A 81 -0.03 10.16 3.80
N ILE A 82 -0.25 9.83 2.52
CA ILE A 82 -0.24 8.44 2.03
C ILE A 82 1.15 7.82 2.27
N VAL A 83 2.21 8.47 1.79
CA VAL A 83 3.60 8.02 2.00
C VAL A 83 3.90 7.86 3.49
N LYS A 84 3.60 8.88 4.29
CA LYS A 84 3.86 8.87 5.73
C LYS A 84 3.12 7.74 6.45
N SER A 85 1.89 7.46 6.06
CA SER A 85 1.08 6.41 6.67
C SER A 85 1.62 5.01 6.35
N ILE A 86 1.98 4.78 5.08
CA ILE A 86 2.58 3.52 4.62
C ILE A 86 3.93 3.31 5.30
N SER A 87 4.84 4.30 5.25
CA SER A 87 6.16 4.21 5.89
C SER A 87 6.05 3.95 7.38
N LYS A 88 5.15 4.65 8.09
CA LYS A 88 4.96 4.45 9.53
C LYS A 88 4.52 3.02 9.86
N TYR A 89 3.64 2.43 9.05
CA TYR A 89 3.22 1.05 9.27
C TYR A 89 4.39 0.07 9.03
N ILE A 90 5.11 0.23 7.92
CA ILE A 90 6.28 -0.60 7.58
C ILE A 90 7.33 -0.55 8.69
N GLU A 91 7.68 0.66 9.15
CA GLU A 91 8.69 0.85 10.20
C GLU A 91 8.26 0.26 11.56
N SER A 92 6.95 0.13 11.81
CA SER A 92 6.44 -0.53 13.01
C SER A 92 6.51 -2.06 12.94
N CYS A 93 6.70 -2.63 11.74
CA CYS A 93 6.80 -4.07 11.53
C CYS A 93 8.22 -4.56 11.85
N THR A 94 8.44 -4.94 13.10
CA THR A 94 9.69 -5.59 13.53
C THR A 94 9.59 -7.11 13.41
N GLY A 95 10.71 -7.78 13.18
CA GLY A 95 10.81 -9.24 13.13
C GLY A 95 12.24 -9.68 13.42
N ASP A 96 12.40 -10.98 13.74
CA ASP A 96 13.73 -11.57 13.95
C ASP A 96 14.53 -11.59 12.64
N ASP A 97 13.84 -11.72 11.51
CA ASP A 97 14.35 -11.59 10.15
C ASP A 97 13.39 -10.75 9.27
N PHE A 98 13.81 -10.52 8.02
CA PHE A 98 12.99 -9.78 7.05
C PHE A 98 11.66 -10.51 6.78
N TRP A 99 11.67 -11.84 6.75
CA TRP A 99 10.49 -12.66 6.46
C TRP A 99 9.37 -12.45 7.50
N GLY A 100 9.72 -12.46 8.78
CA GLY A 100 8.80 -12.17 9.88
C GLY A 100 8.25 -10.74 9.83
N GLY A 101 9.03 -9.78 9.32
CA GLY A 101 8.57 -8.42 9.02
C GLY A 101 7.60 -8.38 7.84
N ALA A 102 7.95 -9.04 6.73
CA ALA A 102 7.15 -9.12 5.51
C ALA A 102 5.75 -9.73 5.76
N GLN A 103 5.65 -10.76 6.60
CA GLN A 103 4.37 -11.34 7.01
C GLN A 103 3.46 -10.38 7.79
N LYS A 104 4.02 -9.37 8.47
CA LYS A 104 3.22 -8.32 9.14
C LYS A 104 2.79 -7.24 8.16
N ILE A 105 3.63 -6.95 7.18
CA ILE A 105 3.34 -6.01 6.09
C ILE A 105 2.26 -6.58 5.16
N SER A 106 2.24 -7.90 4.92
CA SER A 106 1.23 -8.57 4.10
C SER A 106 -0.21 -8.49 4.65
N ARG A 107 -0.38 -7.99 5.88
CA ARG A 107 -1.70 -7.69 6.45
C ARG A 107 -2.34 -6.45 5.83
N ILE A 108 -1.53 -5.53 5.29
CA ILE A 108 -2.00 -4.26 4.70
C ILE A 108 -1.74 -4.15 3.20
N GLY A 109 -0.92 -5.03 2.62
CA GLY A 109 -0.66 -5.05 1.19
C GLY A 109 -0.55 -6.47 0.65
N ALA A 110 -1.05 -6.70 -0.56
CA ALA A 110 -0.94 -7.99 -1.23
C ALA A 110 0.52 -8.25 -1.59
N TRP A 111 1.14 -9.21 -0.93
CA TRP A 111 2.54 -9.53 -1.12
C TRP A 111 2.73 -10.44 -2.34
N GLU A 112 3.77 -10.22 -3.15
CA GLU A 112 4.06 -11.06 -4.33
C GLU A 112 4.32 -12.55 -4.01
N PHE A 113 4.74 -12.85 -2.77
CA PHE A 113 4.95 -14.22 -2.26
C PHE A 113 3.88 -14.62 -1.23
N GLU A 114 2.74 -13.92 -1.19
CA GLU A 114 1.63 -14.29 -0.32
C GLU A 114 1.19 -15.73 -0.57
N ASP A 115 1.07 -16.50 0.52
CA ASP A 115 0.69 -17.92 0.50
C ASP A 115 1.59 -18.85 -0.34
N TYR A 116 2.79 -18.41 -0.73
CA TYR A 116 3.74 -19.25 -1.44
C TYR A 116 4.17 -20.45 -0.58
N GLN A 117 3.97 -21.66 -1.12
CA GLN A 117 4.48 -22.91 -0.54
C GLN A 117 5.50 -23.52 -1.52
N PRO A 118 6.76 -23.74 -1.08
CA PRO A 118 7.81 -24.31 -1.93
C PRO A 118 7.57 -25.78 -2.32
#